data_AF-N6YDZ6-F1
#
_entry.id   AF-N6YDZ6-F1
#
_cell.length_a   1.000
_cell.length_b   1.000
_cell.length_c   1.000
_cell.angle_alpha   90.00
_cell.angle_beta   90.00
_cell.angle_gamma   90.00
#
_symmetry.space_group_name_H-M   'P 1'
#
loop_
_entity.id
_entity.type
_entity.pdbx_description
1 polymer ?
#
loop_
_entity_poly.entity_id
_entity_poly.type
_entity_poly.pdbx_seq_one_letter_code
_entity_poly.pdbx_strand_id
1 'polypeptide(L)'
;MLVAEMLMFFLDWLFGKRQARSAAAAPAGREDLSAAAQAGGCAPGTSIRYSPELIDRLVRDHRSLFDRFGAIRSAAREGRLKEAEALLDRFRADLHDHLLVENVRLYVYLEHALANDPVSHALIREFRHDMDEIGRNVVAFLARYAQIASSPALAEAFVAEFDVVGKVLADRIKREEEVLYPLYAPVG
;
A
#
# COMPACT_ATOMS: atom_id res chain seq x y z
N MET A 1 -22.07 2.41 9.96
CA MET A 1 -21.39 3.54 10.64
C MET A 1 -19.92 3.23 10.96
N LEU A 2 -19.57 2.02 11.44
CA LEU A 2 -18.16 1.64 11.72
C LEU A 2 -17.20 1.65 10.49
N VAL A 3 -17.68 1.31 9.29
CA VAL A 3 -16.84 1.22 8.07
C VAL A 3 -16.32 2.58 7.60
N ALA A 4 -17.09 3.65 7.81
CA ALA A 4 -16.71 5.00 7.40
C ALA A 4 -15.62 5.59 8.31
N GLU A 5 -15.66 5.32 9.62
CA GLU A 5 -14.64 5.82 10.55
C GLU A 5 -13.28 5.15 10.33
N MET A 6 -13.27 3.88 9.92
CA MET A 6 -12.04 3.10 9.69
C MET A 6 -11.31 3.52 8.40
N LEU A 7 -12.08 3.77 7.33
CA LEU A 7 -11.58 4.39 6.10
C LEU A 7 -11.04 5.81 6.39
N MET A 8 -11.71 6.58 7.26
CA MET A 8 -11.22 7.90 7.67
C MET A 8 -9.94 7.83 8.52
N PHE A 9 -9.76 6.84 9.39
CA PHE A 9 -8.49 6.64 10.12
C PHE A 9 -7.33 6.30 9.20
N PHE A 10 -7.57 5.46 8.18
CA PHE A 10 -6.59 5.11 7.18
C PHE A 10 -6.26 6.29 6.26
N LEU A 11 -7.26 7.12 5.91
CA LEU A 11 -7.08 8.38 5.18
C LEU A 11 -6.36 9.46 6.03
N ASP A 12 -6.66 9.59 7.32
CA ASP A 12 -5.98 10.52 8.23
C ASP A 12 -4.52 10.14 8.45
N TRP A 13 -4.21 8.84 8.40
CA TRP A 13 -2.85 8.32 8.35
C TRP A 13 -2.19 8.57 6.98
N LEU A 14 -2.93 8.38 5.87
CA LEU A 14 -2.45 8.65 4.51
C LEU A 14 -2.11 10.13 4.25
N PHE A 15 -2.93 11.03 4.76
CA PHE A 15 -2.79 12.48 4.57
C PHE A 15 -2.11 13.19 5.74
N GLY A 16 -1.38 12.42 6.56
CA GLY A 16 -0.79 12.81 7.85
C GLY A 16 -0.74 14.32 8.08
N LYS A 17 -1.46 14.79 9.12
CA LYS A 17 -1.53 16.22 9.52
C LYS A 17 -0.16 16.89 9.38
N ARG A 18 0.06 17.61 8.27
CA ARG A 18 1.20 18.52 8.12
C ARG A 18 0.74 19.92 7.75
N GLN A 19 1.26 20.81 8.58
CA GLN A 19 1.23 22.25 8.54
C GLN A 19 1.61 22.81 7.18
N ALA A 20 0.93 23.88 6.79
CA ALA A 20 0.97 24.52 5.48
C ALA A 20 2.30 25.18 5.08
N ARG A 21 2.66 25.01 3.80
CA ARG A 21 3.32 25.93 2.82
C ARG A 21 4.10 25.07 1.80
N SER A 22 4.30 25.41 0.54
CA SER A 22 3.80 26.43 -0.41
C SER A 22 4.20 25.94 -1.81
N ALA A 23 3.47 26.37 -2.84
CA ALA A 23 3.63 26.01 -4.26
C ALA A 23 5.01 26.31 -4.88
N ALA A 24 5.40 25.51 -5.89
CA ALA A 24 6.31 25.89 -6.97
C ALA A 24 6.07 25.03 -8.24
N ALA A 25 6.43 25.59 -9.39
CA ALA A 25 5.88 25.38 -10.72
C ALA A 25 6.35 24.13 -11.50
N ALA A 26 5.58 23.80 -12.55
CA ALA A 26 5.82 22.74 -13.53
C ALA A 26 6.81 23.16 -14.64
N PRO A 27 7.54 22.20 -15.23
CA PRO A 27 8.00 22.30 -16.61
C PRO A 27 7.22 21.37 -17.55
N ALA A 28 6.96 21.91 -18.74
CA ALA A 28 6.35 21.24 -19.88
C ALA A 28 7.31 20.24 -20.54
N GLY A 29 6.72 19.21 -21.16
CA GLY A 29 7.38 18.40 -22.18
C GLY A 29 7.32 16.91 -21.90
N ARG A 30 6.23 16.25 -22.33
CA ARG A 30 6.18 14.84 -22.78
C ARG A 30 4.94 14.66 -23.66
N GLU A 31 5.03 15.13 -24.90
CA GLU A 31 4.18 14.57 -25.95
C GLU A 31 4.79 13.23 -26.40
N ASP A 32 3.92 12.30 -26.77
CA ASP A 32 4.20 11.00 -27.40
C ASP A 32 4.24 9.71 -26.55
N LEU A 33 3.33 9.59 -25.58
CA LEU A 33 2.87 8.28 -25.04
C LEU A 33 1.35 8.06 -25.21
N SER A 34 0.69 8.92 -25.99
CA SER A 34 -0.77 9.11 -25.94
C SER A 34 -1.59 8.13 -26.78
N ALA A 35 -1.01 7.35 -27.69
CA ALA A 35 -1.81 6.52 -28.60
C ALA A 35 -2.29 5.18 -27.98
N ALA A 36 -1.49 4.55 -27.10
CA ALA A 36 -1.87 3.27 -26.48
C ALA A 36 -2.72 3.44 -25.20
N ALA A 37 -2.57 4.57 -24.49
CA ALA A 37 -3.33 4.87 -23.27
C ALA A 37 -4.80 5.30 -23.53
N GLN A 38 -5.19 5.51 -24.79
CA GLN A 38 -6.54 5.96 -25.17
C GLN A 38 -7.54 4.84 -25.45
N ALA A 39 -7.13 3.57 -25.35
CA ALA A 39 -8.01 2.43 -25.62
C ALA A 39 -8.82 1.93 -24.41
N GLY A 40 -8.57 2.44 -23.20
CA GLY A 40 -9.27 2.03 -21.99
C GLY A 40 -10.25 3.10 -21.49
N GLY A 41 -11.53 2.76 -21.37
CA GLY A 41 -12.54 3.63 -20.75
C GLY A 41 -12.20 3.97 -19.28
N CYS A 42 -12.83 5.03 -18.76
CA CYS A 42 -12.86 5.26 -17.31
C CYS A 42 -13.75 4.22 -16.64
N ALA A 43 -13.44 3.82 -15.41
CA ALA A 43 -14.38 3.03 -14.62
C ALA A 43 -15.70 3.80 -14.43
N PRO A 44 -16.86 3.15 -14.56
CA PRO A 44 -18.18 3.80 -14.53
C PRO A 44 -18.37 4.73 -13.32
N GLY A 45 -18.76 5.99 -13.56
CA GLY A 45 -19.01 6.96 -12.47
C GLY A 45 -17.74 7.54 -11.82
N THR A 46 -16.55 7.36 -12.43
CA THR A 46 -15.28 7.92 -11.94
C THR A 46 -14.47 8.57 -13.07
N SER A 47 -13.40 9.29 -12.72
CA SER A 47 -12.36 9.74 -13.66
C SER A 47 -11.14 8.81 -13.71
N ILE A 48 -11.20 7.65 -13.03
CA ILE A 48 -10.09 6.69 -12.94
C ILE A 48 -10.07 5.84 -14.21
N ARG A 49 -8.96 5.88 -14.94
CA ARG A 49 -8.75 5.12 -16.18
C ARG A 49 -8.01 3.82 -15.90
N TYR A 50 -8.28 2.82 -16.74
CA TYR A 50 -7.41 1.66 -16.87
C TYR A 50 -5.98 2.10 -17.23
N SER A 51 -4.99 1.43 -16.64
CA SER A 51 -3.57 1.65 -16.90
C SER A 51 -2.88 0.29 -16.98
N PRO A 52 -2.42 -0.13 -18.17
CA PRO A 52 -1.85 -1.47 -18.33
C PRO A 52 -0.58 -1.70 -17.49
N GLU A 53 0.12 -0.64 -17.08
CA GLU A 53 1.33 -0.70 -16.27
C GLU A 53 1.08 -0.72 -14.76
N LEU A 54 -0.19 -0.63 -14.31
CA LEU A 54 -0.52 -0.51 -12.89
C LEU A 54 -0.09 -1.75 -12.10
N ILE A 55 -0.42 -2.94 -12.60
CA ILE A 55 -0.10 -4.20 -11.91
C ILE A 55 1.43 -4.39 -11.84
N ASP A 56 2.13 -4.17 -12.95
CA ASP A 56 3.59 -4.24 -12.98
C ASP A 56 4.26 -3.27 -11.99
N ARG A 57 3.66 -2.09 -11.80
CA ARG A 57 4.12 -1.15 -10.78
C ARG A 57 3.91 -1.70 -9.37
N LEU A 58 2.71 -2.18 -9.04
CA LEU A 58 2.40 -2.69 -7.71
C LEU A 58 3.29 -3.88 -7.33
N VAL A 59 3.52 -4.80 -8.28
CA VAL A 59 4.45 -5.94 -8.08
C VAL A 59 5.90 -5.48 -7.86
N ARG A 60 6.36 -4.41 -8.52
CA ARG A 60 7.68 -3.83 -8.24
C ARG A 60 7.75 -3.18 -6.85
N ASP A 61 6.66 -2.55 -6.42
CA ASP A 61 6.56 -1.98 -5.08
C ASP A 61 6.64 -3.10 -4.03
N HIS A 62 5.95 -4.24 -4.22
CA HIS A 62 6.04 -5.42 -3.35
C HIS A 62 7.47 -5.94 -3.19
N ARG A 63 8.21 -6.08 -4.30
CA ARG A 63 9.61 -6.52 -4.26
C ARG A 63 10.47 -5.55 -3.43
N SER A 64 10.28 -4.26 -3.64
CA SER A 64 10.99 -3.22 -2.90
C SER A 64 10.66 -3.26 -1.40
N LEU A 65 9.40 -3.53 -1.04
CA LEU A 65 8.96 -3.72 0.34
C LEU A 65 9.62 -4.95 0.98
N PHE A 66 9.68 -6.08 0.28
CA PHE A 66 10.34 -7.30 0.78
C PHE A 66 11.84 -7.15 0.94
N ASP A 67 12.52 -6.49 -0.01
CA ASP A 67 13.96 -6.22 0.09
C ASP A 67 14.25 -5.37 1.34
N ARG A 68 13.43 -4.34 1.58
CA ARG A 68 13.57 -3.50 2.76
C ARG A 68 13.23 -4.24 4.05
N PHE A 69 12.23 -5.12 4.02
CA PHE A 69 11.90 -5.99 5.14
C PHE A 69 13.10 -6.88 5.52
N GLY A 70 13.76 -7.49 4.53
CA GLY A 70 14.98 -8.26 4.73
C GLY A 70 16.12 -7.44 5.36
N ALA A 71 16.33 -6.21 4.86
CA ALA A 71 17.35 -5.30 5.39
C ALA A 71 17.09 -4.90 6.86
N ILE A 72 15.84 -4.57 7.21
CA ILE A 72 15.45 -4.25 8.60
C ILE A 72 15.74 -5.42 9.51
N ARG A 73 15.34 -6.63 9.10
CA ARG A 73 15.52 -7.85 9.88
C ARG A 73 17.00 -8.16 10.13
N SER A 74 17.84 -8.05 9.10
CA SER A 74 19.30 -8.23 9.24
C SER A 74 19.90 -7.19 10.17
N ALA A 75 19.60 -5.90 9.98
CA ALA A 75 20.10 -4.83 10.84
C ALA A 75 19.73 -5.04 12.30
N ALA A 76 18.48 -5.39 12.58
CA ALA A 76 18.02 -5.62 13.95
C ALA A 76 18.69 -6.85 14.59
N ARG A 77 18.83 -7.97 13.86
CA ARG A 77 19.50 -9.18 14.36
C ARG A 77 20.98 -8.97 14.66
N GLU A 78 21.64 -8.09 13.91
CA GLU A 78 23.03 -7.72 14.11
C GLU A 78 23.22 -6.61 15.17
N GLY A 79 22.14 -6.19 15.84
CA GLY A 79 22.19 -5.14 16.86
C GLY A 79 22.38 -3.72 16.29
N ARG A 80 22.30 -3.54 14.97
CA ARG A 80 22.39 -2.24 14.27
C ARG A 80 21.06 -1.49 14.37
N LEU A 81 20.58 -1.25 15.59
CA LEU A 81 19.21 -0.78 15.85
C LEU A 81 18.92 0.62 15.26
N LYS A 82 19.89 1.53 15.21
CA LYS A 82 19.72 2.83 14.54
C LYS A 82 19.48 2.69 13.05
N GLU A 83 20.12 1.72 12.41
CA GLU A 83 19.90 1.44 10.99
C GLU A 83 18.56 0.76 10.78
N ALA A 84 18.21 -0.20 11.64
CA ALA A 84 16.88 -0.83 11.62
C ALA A 84 15.76 0.20 11.77
N GLU A 85 15.91 1.18 12.66
CA GLU A 85 14.97 2.29 12.86
C GLU A 85 14.83 3.14 11.58
N ALA A 86 15.93 3.58 10.99
CA ALA A 86 15.91 4.37 9.75
C ALA A 86 15.29 3.60 8.57
N LEU A 87 15.59 2.30 8.46
CA LEU A 87 15.00 1.42 7.46
C LEU A 87 13.51 1.21 7.70
N LEU A 88 13.07 1.09 8.96
CA LEU A 88 11.66 0.97 9.34
C LEU A 88 10.87 2.22 8.98
N ASP A 89 11.44 3.39 9.20
CA ASP A 89 10.85 4.66 8.78
C ASP A 89 10.69 4.75 7.26
N ARG A 90 11.70 4.27 6.52
CA ARG A 90 11.60 4.20 5.06
C ARG A 90 10.57 3.18 4.60
N PHE A 91 10.48 2.02 5.25
CA PHE A 91 9.47 1.01 4.97
C PHE A 91 8.06 1.53 5.19
N ARG A 92 7.84 2.29 6.27
CA ARG A 92 6.58 2.98 6.53
C ARG A 92 6.18 3.90 5.36
N ALA A 93 7.12 4.70 4.86
CA ALA A 93 6.86 5.59 3.72
C ALA A 93 6.57 4.80 2.42
N ASP A 94 7.38 3.80 2.11
CA ASP A 94 7.21 2.98 0.90
C ASP A 94 5.87 2.22 0.94
N LEU A 95 5.49 1.66 2.10
CA LEU A 95 4.22 0.95 2.28
C LEU A 95 3.03 1.90 2.14
N HIS A 96 3.15 3.10 2.72
CA HIS A 96 2.14 4.14 2.58
C HIS A 96 1.90 4.53 1.11
N ASP A 97 2.97 4.79 0.36
CA ASP A 97 2.89 5.17 -1.05
C ASP A 97 2.28 4.04 -1.91
N HIS A 98 2.65 2.80 -1.64
CA HIS A 98 2.07 1.61 -2.26
C HIS A 98 0.56 1.52 -2.01
N LEU A 99 0.14 1.60 -0.75
CA LEU A 99 -1.27 1.52 -0.36
C LEU A 99 -2.11 2.66 -0.95
N LEU A 100 -1.55 3.86 -1.09
CA LEU A 100 -2.24 4.99 -1.72
C LEU A 100 -2.56 4.70 -3.19
N VAL A 101 -1.57 4.18 -3.92
CA VAL A 101 -1.72 3.82 -5.33
C VAL A 101 -2.77 2.72 -5.48
N GLU A 102 -2.66 1.67 -4.66
CA GLU A 102 -3.59 0.54 -4.73
C GLU A 102 -5.03 0.98 -4.41
N ASN A 103 -5.24 1.71 -3.31
CA ASN A 103 -6.58 2.15 -2.91
C ASN A 103 -7.24 3.07 -3.92
N VAL A 104 -6.51 4.04 -4.46
CA VAL A 104 -7.08 5.07 -5.34
C VAL A 104 -7.18 4.59 -6.79
N ARG A 105 -6.19 3.83 -7.28
CA ARG A 105 -6.12 3.45 -8.70
C ARG A 105 -6.67 2.05 -8.96
N LEU A 106 -6.34 1.08 -8.12
CA LEU A 106 -6.77 -0.31 -8.35
C LEU A 106 -8.17 -0.53 -7.80
N TYR A 107 -8.36 -0.33 -6.50
CA TYR A 107 -9.60 -0.69 -5.84
C TYR A 107 -10.80 0.15 -6.31
N VAL A 108 -10.66 1.47 -6.43
CA VAL A 108 -11.74 2.32 -6.97
C VAL A 108 -12.09 1.91 -8.40
N TYR A 109 -11.09 1.58 -9.24
CA TYR A 109 -11.36 1.10 -10.59
C TYR A 109 -12.15 -0.21 -10.57
N LEU A 110 -11.69 -1.23 -9.83
CA LEU A 110 -12.32 -2.54 -9.78
C LEU A 110 -13.74 -2.48 -9.21
N GLU A 111 -13.96 -1.72 -8.15
CA GLU A 111 -15.27 -1.57 -7.50
C GLU A 111 -16.32 -1.02 -8.47
N HIS A 112 -15.93 -0.06 -9.30
CA HIS A 112 -16.81 0.55 -10.29
C HIS A 112 -16.92 -0.27 -11.58
N ALA A 113 -15.82 -0.86 -12.06
CA ALA A 113 -15.80 -1.69 -13.26
C ALA A 113 -16.60 -2.99 -13.08
N LEU A 114 -16.63 -3.54 -11.87
CA LEU A 114 -17.26 -4.82 -11.54
C LEU A 114 -18.53 -4.66 -10.70
N ALA A 115 -19.10 -3.44 -10.64
CA ALA A 115 -20.30 -3.15 -9.84
C ALA A 115 -21.52 -4.01 -10.21
N ASN A 116 -21.61 -4.45 -11.47
CA ASN A 116 -22.69 -5.28 -11.99
C ASN A 116 -22.41 -6.80 -11.90
N ASP A 117 -21.26 -7.19 -11.34
CA ASP A 117 -20.91 -8.58 -11.04
C ASP A 117 -20.93 -8.80 -9.51
N PRO A 118 -22.01 -9.37 -8.94
CA PRO A 118 -22.14 -9.54 -7.50
C PRO A 118 -21.04 -10.39 -6.87
N VAL A 119 -20.47 -11.36 -7.62
CA VAL A 119 -19.42 -12.26 -7.12
C VAL A 119 -18.11 -11.48 -6.99
N SER A 120 -17.69 -10.82 -8.07
CA SER A 120 -16.49 -9.98 -8.06
C SER A 120 -16.61 -8.83 -7.06
N HIS A 121 -17.79 -8.21 -6.96
CA HIS A 121 -18.04 -7.14 -6.00
C HIS A 121 -18.00 -7.62 -4.53
N ALA A 122 -18.41 -8.86 -4.25
CA ALA A 122 -18.24 -9.45 -2.91
C ALA A 122 -16.75 -9.71 -2.61
N LEU A 123 -16.01 -10.25 -3.57
CA LEU A 123 -14.57 -10.51 -3.45
C LEU A 123 -13.76 -9.23 -3.19
N ILE A 124 -14.03 -8.14 -3.93
CA ILE A 124 -13.36 -6.84 -3.71
C ILE A 124 -13.61 -6.33 -2.29
N ARG A 125 -14.84 -6.48 -1.77
CA ARG A 125 -15.18 -6.06 -0.40
C ARG A 125 -14.45 -6.89 0.66
N GLU A 126 -14.30 -8.19 0.45
CA GLU A 126 -13.48 -9.05 1.31
C GLU A 126 -12.03 -8.57 1.35
N PHE A 127 -11.44 -8.33 0.18
CA PHE A 127 -10.07 -7.82 0.06
C PHE A 127 -9.87 -6.47 0.79
N ARG A 128 -10.84 -5.56 0.72
CA ARG A 128 -10.80 -4.30 1.47
C ARG A 128 -10.89 -4.52 2.97
N HIS A 129 -11.80 -5.39 3.42
CA HIS A 129 -11.95 -5.71 4.84
C HIS A 129 -10.67 -6.28 5.45
N ASP A 130 -10.04 -7.21 4.74
CA ASP A 130 -8.76 -7.79 5.14
C ASP A 130 -7.66 -6.73 5.20
N MET A 131 -7.65 -5.77 4.26
CA MET A 131 -6.65 -4.70 4.24
C MET A 131 -6.80 -3.79 5.45
N ASP A 132 -8.03 -3.47 5.84
CA ASP A 132 -8.28 -2.63 6.99
C ASP A 132 -7.74 -3.29 8.27
N GLU A 133 -7.98 -4.58 8.46
CA GLU A 133 -7.50 -5.32 9.64
C GLU A 133 -5.97 -5.41 9.68
N ILE A 134 -5.36 -5.81 8.57
CA ILE A 134 -3.91 -5.90 8.44
C ILE A 134 -3.27 -4.52 8.64
N GLY A 135 -3.85 -3.50 8.01
CA GLY A 135 -3.39 -2.11 8.09
C GLY A 135 -3.34 -1.60 9.52
N ARG A 136 -4.37 -1.85 10.34
CA ARG A 136 -4.36 -1.47 11.76
C ARG A 136 -3.21 -2.11 12.53
N ASN A 137 -2.99 -3.42 12.34
CA ASN A 137 -1.95 -4.15 13.03
C ASN A 137 -0.55 -3.68 12.62
N VAL A 138 -0.34 -3.42 11.32
CA VAL A 138 0.93 -2.91 10.80
C VAL A 138 1.21 -1.49 11.30
N VAL A 139 0.21 -0.60 11.29
CA VAL A 139 0.36 0.77 11.81
C VAL A 139 0.70 0.76 13.30
N ALA A 140 0.03 -0.08 14.10
CA ALA A 140 0.32 -0.22 15.52
C ALA A 140 1.75 -0.72 15.76
N PHE A 141 2.21 -1.70 14.97
CA PHE A 141 3.58 -2.20 15.01
C PHE A 141 4.60 -1.09 14.67
N LEU A 142 4.41 -0.39 13.54
CA LEU A 142 5.32 0.67 13.10
C LEU A 142 5.40 1.80 14.12
N ALA A 143 4.27 2.18 14.74
CA ALA A 143 4.24 3.19 15.79
C ALA A 143 4.99 2.74 17.06
N ARG A 144 4.79 1.48 17.48
CA ARG A 144 5.46 0.92 18.67
C ARG A 144 6.98 0.91 18.53
N TYR A 145 7.49 0.62 17.33
CA TYR A 145 8.92 0.46 17.08
C TYR A 145 9.59 1.67 16.43
N ALA A 146 8.90 2.80 16.33
CA ALA A 146 9.41 4.03 15.70
C ALA A 146 10.69 4.59 16.34
N GLN A 147 10.97 4.25 17.62
CA GLN A 147 12.16 4.68 18.35
C GLN A 147 12.93 3.49 18.96
N ILE A 148 12.92 2.35 18.25
CA ILE A 148 13.53 1.09 18.71
C ILE A 148 14.99 1.24 19.14
N ALA A 149 15.77 2.13 18.50
CA ALA A 149 17.18 2.32 18.84
C ALA A 149 17.42 2.89 20.24
N SER A 150 16.41 3.54 20.81
CA SER A 150 16.44 4.13 22.16
C SER A 150 15.74 3.28 23.22
N SER A 151 15.19 2.12 22.85
CA SER A 151 14.34 1.30 23.73
C SER A 151 14.83 -0.16 23.81
N PRO A 152 15.78 -0.49 24.71
CA PRO A 152 16.31 -1.85 24.85
C PRO A 152 15.23 -2.91 25.09
N ALA A 153 14.23 -2.60 25.93
CA ALA A 153 13.13 -3.51 26.22
C ALA A 153 12.27 -3.84 24.99
N LEU A 154 12.16 -2.94 24.02
CA LEU A 154 11.47 -3.20 22.76
C LEU A 154 12.34 -4.01 21.79
N ALA A 155 13.64 -3.71 21.76
CA ALA A 155 14.58 -4.35 20.85
C ALA A 155 14.62 -5.89 21.00
N GLU A 156 14.46 -6.40 22.24
CA GLU A 156 14.42 -7.85 22.52
C GLU A 156 13.27 -8.56 21.79
N ALA A 157 12.09 -7.94 21.73
CA ALA A 157 10.90 -8.53 21.11
C ALA A 157 10.78 -8.23 19.60
N PHE A 158 11.50 -7.20 19.12
CA PHE A 158 11.28 -6.65 17.78
C PHE A 158 11.34 -7.68 16.66
N VAL A 159 12.42 -8.48 16.59
CA VAL A 159 12.61 -9.41 15.47
C VAL A 159 11.49 -10.46 15.43
N ALA A 160 11.04 -10.94 16.59
CA ALA A 160 9.96 -11.92 16.66
C ALA A 160 8.62 -11.31 16.19
N GLU A 161 8.28 -10.11 16.68
CA GLU A 161 7.06 -9.42 16.26
C GLU A 161 7.12 -8.97 14.79
N PHE A 162 8.29 -8.54 14.31
CA PHE A 162 8.51 -8.15 12.93
C PHE A 162 8.31 -9.34 11.99
N ASP A 163 8.84 -10.53 12.33
CA ASP A 163 8.65 -11.75 11.55
C ASP A 163 7.15 -12.14 11.45
N VAL A 164 6.35 -11.90 12.50
CA VAL A 164 4.89 -12.12 12.46
C VAL A 164 4.21 -11.16 11.50
N VAL A 165 4.53 -9.86 11.57
CA VAL A 165 4.00 -8.84 10.64
C VAL A 165 4.38 -9.17 9.19
N GLY A 166 5.62 -9.58 8.97
CA GLY A 166 6.12 -9.98 7.65
C GLY A 166 5.34 -11.14 7.05
N LYS A 167 5.01 -12.15 7.86
CA LYS A 167 4.19 -13.28 7.40
C LYS A 167 2.80 -12.83 6.95
N VAL A 168 2.13 -11.99 7.73
CA VAL A 168 0.80 -11.46 7.38
C VAL A 168 0.83 -10.65 6.09
N LEU A 169 1.83 -9.77 5.93
CA LEU A 169 2.02 -8.99 4.70
C LEU A 169 2.35 -9.87 3.50
N ALA A 170 3.15 -10.92 3.68
CA ALA A 170 3.48 -11.85 2.60
C ALA A 170 2.26 -12.65 2.13
N ASP A 171 1.46 -13.18 3.07
CA ASP A 171 0.22 -13.89 2.78
C ASP A 171 -0.78 -12.97 2.03
N ARG A 172 -0.81 -11.69 2.42
CA ARG A 172 -1.62 -10.64 1.79
C ARG A 172 -1.19 -10.35 0.34
N ILE A 173 0.08 -10.03 0.12
CA ILE A 173 0.64 -9.75 -1.20
C ILE A 173 0.42 -10.92 -2.16
N LYS A 174 0.62 -12.14 -1.67
CA LYS A 174 0.37 -13.35 -2.46
C LYS A 174 -1.07 -13.42 -2.96
N ARG A 175 -2.06 -13.15 -2.08
CA ARG A 175 -3.48 -13.15 -2.46
C ARG A 175 -3.81 -12.04 -3.45
N GLU A 176 -3.21 -10.85 -3.30
CA GLU A 176 -3.38 -9.77 -4.26
C GLU A 176 -2.90 -10.20 -5.66
N GLU A 177 -1.68 -10.72 -5.75
CA GLU A 177 -1.09 -11.12 -7.03
C GLU A 177 -1.80 -12.32 -7.67
N GLU A 178 -2.24 -13.30 -6.89
CA GLU A 178 -2.85 -14.53 -7.40
C GLU A 178 -4.36 -14.41 -7.67
N VAL A 179 -5.07 -13.50 -6.99
CA VAL A 179 -6.54 -13.45 -6.99
C VAL A 179 -7.08 -12.07 -7.36
N LEU A 180 -6.56 -10.98 -6.78
CA LEU A 180 -7.09 -9.64 -7.03
C LEU A 180 -6.63 -9.08 -8.38
N TYR A 181 -5.33 -9.13 -8.66
CA TYR A 181 -4.72 -8.53 -9.85
C TYR A 181 -5.23 -9.15 -11.16
N PRO A 182 -5.54 -10.46 -11.25
CA PRO A 182 -6.20 -11.04 -12.42
C PRO A 182 -7.57 -10.42 -12.78
N LEU A 183 -8.26 -9.77 -11.84
CA LEU A 183 -9.53 -9.09 -12.10
C LEU A 183 -9.34 -7.73 -12.80
N TYR A 184 -8.11 -7.22 -12.85
CA TYR A 184 -7.81 -5.91 -13.41
C TYR A 184 -7.68 -5.95 -14.93
N ALA A 185 -8.80 -5.72 -15.61
CA ALA A 185 -8.90 -5.68 -17.06
C ALA A 185 -9.51 -4.35 -17.54
N PRO A 186 -9.25 -3.93 -18.80
CA PRO A 186 -9.92 -2.76 -19.38
C PRO A 186 -11.44 -2.98 -19.45
N VAL A 187 -12.20 -1.94 -19.09
CA VAL A 187 -13.65 -1.91 -19.37
C VAL A 187 -13.88 -1.75 -20.87
N GLY A 188 -14.79 -2.57 -21.42
CA GLY A 188 -15.22 -2.52 -22.83
C GLY A 188 -16.32 -1.51 -23.09
#